data_AF-A0A1G7S1D3-F1
#
_entry.id   AF-A0A1G7S1D3-F1
#
_cell.length_a   1.000
_cell.length_b   1.000
_cell.length_c   1.000
_cell.angle_alpha   90.00
_cell.angle_beta   90.00
_cell.angle_gamma   90.00
#
_symmetry.space_group_name_H-M   'P 1'
#
loop_
_entity.id
_entity.type
_entity.pdbx_description
1 polymer ?
#
loop_
_entity_poly.entity_id
_entity_poly.type
_entity_poly.pdbx_seq_one_letter_code
_entity_poly.pdbx_strand_id
1 'polypeptide(L)'
;MAKQVVTRTYTASIRNQSRVRDDLDSLGFAVSRLWNVGRWTCSRIWDEIDHIPNHNELTTYLKSHERYDDLHSQSSQRVLQELAEAFNGWYGNRQNGETKANPPGYRKHGDE
;
A
#
# COMPACT_ATOMS: atom_id res chain seq x y z
N MET A 1 -4.30 32.56 22.48
CA MET A 1 -4.02 31.12 22.43
C MET A 1 -2.80 30.90 21.55
N ALA A 2 -1.71 30.37 22.08
CA ALA A 2 -0.46 30.17 21.34
C ALA A 2 -0.64 29.02 20.33
N LYS A 3 -0.25 29.25 19.06
CA LYS A 3 -0.11 28.18 18.06
C LYS A 3 0.99 27.23 18.52
N GLN A 4 0.61 26.08 19.08
CA GLN A 4 1.56 25.02 19.41
C GLN A 4 1.98 24.34 18.11
N VAL A 5 3.18 24.66 17.63
CA VAL A 5 3.79 24.00 16.48
C VAL A 5 4.18 22.59 16.93
N VAL A 6 3.41 21.59 16.51
CA VAL A 6 3.75 20.17 16.75
C VAL A 6 4.63 19.71 15.59
N THR A 7 5.88 19.35 15.88
CA THR A 7 6.76 18.67 14.91
C THR A 7 6.23 17.27 14.68
N ARG A 8 5.50 17.04 13.58
CA ARG A 8 4.80 15.77 13.31
C ARG A 8 5.65 14.74 12.57
N THR A 9 6.82 15.11 12.07
CA THR A 9 7.63 14.23 11.23
C THR A 9 9.08 14.28 11.65
N TYR A 10 9.62 13.12 12.05
CA TYR A 10 11.05 12.92 12.25
C TYR A 10 11.63 12.28 11.00
N THR A 11 12.65 12.93 10.42
CA THR A 11 13.43 12.39 9.31
C THR A 11 14.77 11.94 9.86
N ALA A 12 15.15 10.70 9.62
CA ALA A 12 16.45 10.15 10.02
C ALA A 12 17.15 9.52 8.82
N SER A 13 18.49 9.52 8.85
CA SER A 13 19.33 8.88 7.84
C SER A 13 19.94 7.59 8.37
N ILE A 14 20.05 6.59 7.50
CA ILE A 14 20.72 5.33 7.82
C ILE A 14 22.23 5.54 7.66
N ARG A 15 22.97 5.49 8.77
CA ARG A 15 24.43 5.73 8.75
C ARG A 15 25.23 4.67 7.99
N ASN A 16 24.71 3.45 7.91
CA ASN A 16 25.33 2.29 7.27
C ASN A 16 24.56 1.84 6.01
N GLN A 17 24.02 2.79 5.23
CA GLN A 17 23.15 2.50 4.09
C GLN A 17 23.76 1.48 3.11
N SER A 18 25.06 1.56 2.82
CA SER A 18 25.75 0.62 1.93
C SER A 18 25.70 -0.84 2.37
N ARG A 19 25.45 -1.11 3.66
CA ARG A 19 25.34 -2.48 4.20
C ARG A 19 23.92 -3.05 4.18
N VAL A 20 22.90 -2.20 4.01
CA VAL A 20 21.49 -2.59 4.09
C VAL A 20 20.71 -2.29 2.82
N ARG A 21 21.31 -1.55 1.88
CA ARG A 21 20.67 -1.14 0.64
C ARG A 21 20.05 -2.33 -0.10
N ASP A 22 20.84 -3.36 -0.36
CA ASP A 22 20.40 -4.47 -1.19
C ASP A 22 19.24 -5.26 -0.54
N ASP A 23 19.25 -5.40 0.80
CA ASP A 23 18.14 -5.99 1.55
C ASP A 23 16.88 -5.09 1.51
N LEU A 24 17.04 -3.78 1.64
CA LEU A 24 15.93 -2.81 1.56
C LEU A 24 15.33 -2.76 0.15
N ASP A 25 16.15 -2.85 -0.89
CA ASP A 25 15.71 -2.88 -2.29
C ASP A 25 14.91 -4.17 -2.56
N SER A 26 15.40 -5.31 -2.06
CA SER A 26 14.69 -6.59 -2.12
C SER A 26 13.31 -6.52 -1.42
N LEU A 27 13.26 -5.94 -0.22
CA LEU A 27 12.01 -5.71 0.50
C LEU A 27 11.08 -4.75 -0.26
N GLY A 28 11.61 -3.68 -0.84
CA GLY A 28 10.86 -2.73 -1.67
C GLY A 28 10.24 -3.39 -2.90
N PHE A 29 10.98 -4.31 -3.52
CA PHE A 29 10.49 -5.12 -4.63
C PHE A 29 9.37 -6.06 -4.20
N ALA A 30 9.55 -6.78 -3.08
CA ALA A 30 8.52 -7.65 -2.52
C ALA A 30 7.23 -6.89 -2.18
N VAL A 31 7.35 -5.72 -1.54
CA VAL A 31 6.22 -4.80 -1.28
C VAL A 31 5.51 -4.39 -2.57
N SER A 32 6.25 -4.01 -3.60
CA SER A 32 5.66 -3.59 -4.88
C SER A 32 4.91 -4.73 -5.56
N ARG A 33 5.43 -5.95 -5.53
CA ARG A 33 4.74 -7.13 -6.05
C ARG A 33 3.43 -7.39 -5.31
N LEU A 34 3.46 -7.43 -3.98
CA LEU A 34 2.24 -7.67 -3.18
C LEU A 34 1.21 -6.56 -3.38
N TRP A 35 1.63 -5.29 -3.42
CA TRP A 35 0.76 -4.17 -3.73
C TRP A 35 0.06 -4.35 -5.08
N ASN A 36 0.81 -4.72 -6.12
CA ASN A 36 0.27 -4.86 -7.47
C ASN A 36 -0.74 -6.04 -7.57
N VAL A 37 -0.45 -7.17 -6.91
CA VAL A 37 -1.40 -8.30 -6.81
C VAL A 37 -2.67 -7.89 -6.04
N GLY A 38 -2.52 -7.22 -4.90
CA GLY A 38 -3.66 -6.74 -4.12
C GLY A 38 -4.50 -5.74 -4.92
N ARG A 39 -3.87 -4.78 -5.60
CA ARG A 39 -4.54 -3.76 -6.40
C ARG A 39 -5.31 -4.37 -7.56
N TRP A 40 -4.73 -5.35 -8.24
CA TRP A 40 -5.42 -6.11 -9.29
C TRP A 40 -6.64 -6.83 -8.74
N THR A 41 -6.51 -7.46 -7.56
CA THR A 41 -7.61 -8.16 -6.88
C THR A 41 -8.75 -7.20 -6.53
N CYS A 42 -8.44 -6.02 -5.97
CA CYS A 42 -9.44 -4.99 -5.69
C CYS A 42 -10.20 -4.57 -6.94
N SER A 43 -9.48 -4.29 -8.05
CA SER A 43 -10.11 -3.88 -9.32
C SER A 43 -11.07 -4.95 -9.81
N ARG A 44 -10.66 -6.23 -9.80
CA ARG A 44 -11.50 -7.35 -10.21
C ARG A 44 -12.79 -7.47 -9.40
N ILE A 45 -12.71 -7.33 -8.09
CA ILE A 45 -13.88 -7.41 -7.21
C ILE A 45 -14.79 -6.19 -7.43
N TRP A 46 -14.20 -5.00 -7.55
CA TRP A 46 -14.94 -3.77 -7.82
C TRP A 46 -15.70 -3.84 -9.15
N ASP A 47 -15.04 -4.27 -10.22
CA ASP A 47 -15.64 -4.35 -11.56
C ASP A 47 -16.78 -5.39 -11.63
N GLU A 48 -16.76 -6.41 -10.77
CA GLU A 48 -17.76 -7.47 -10.74
C GLU A 48 -18.96 -7.13 -9.84
N ILE A 49 -18.72 -6.58 -8.65
CA ILE A 49 -19.76 -6.44 -7.60
C ILE A 49 -19.81 -5.05 -6.94
N ASP A 50 -19.06 -4.07 -7.44
CA ASP A 50 -19.00 -2.69 -6.89
C ASP A 50 -18.60 -2.65 -5.40
N HIS A 51 -17.80 -3.64 -4.96
CA HIS A 51 -17.31 -3.75 -3.58
C HIS A 51 -15.82 -3.42 -3.50
N ILE A 52 -15.43 -2.62 -2.51
CA ILE A 52 -14.03 -2.36 -2.18
C ILE A 52 -13.66 -3.24 -0.98
N PRO A 53 -12.80 -4.26 -1.18
CA PRO A 53 -12.36 -5.12 -0.09
C PRO A 53 -11.62 -4.33 1.00
N ASN A 54 -11.93 -4.64 2.26
CA ASN A 54 -11.16 -4.13 3.38
C ASN A 54 -9.85 -4.93 3.59
N HIS A 55 -8.96 -4.43 4.44
CA HIS A 55 -7.65 -5.04 4.67
C HIS A 55 -7.71 -6.48 5.23
N ASN A 56 -8.74 -6.84 6.00
CA ASN A 56 -8.93 -8.20 6.51
C ASN A 56 -9.36 -9.16 5.40
N GLU A 57 -10.27 -8.71 4.52
CA GLU A 57 -10.70 -9.48 3.34
C GLU A 57 -9.53 -9.71 2.39
N LEU A 58 -8.77 -8.67 2.07
CA LEU A 58 -7.56 -8.78 1.24
C LEU A 58 -6.51 -9.69 1.87
N THR A 59 -6.26 -9.52 3.17
CA THR A 59 -5.30 -10.37 3.88
C THR A 59 -5.74 -11.82 3.84
N THR A 60 -7.01 -12.11 4.11
CA THR A 60 -7.53 -13.48 4.13
C THR A 60 -7.43 -14.12 2.74
N TYR A 61 -7.78 -13.37 1.70
CA TYR A 61 -7.73 -13.86 0.32
C TYR A 61 -6.29 -14.10 -0.16
N LEU A 62 -5.36 -13.20 0.17
CA LEU A 62 -3.99 -13.25 -0.32
C LEU A 62 -3.03 -14.02 0.60
N LYS A 63 -3.48 -14.48 1.77
CA LYS A 63 -2.60 -15.16 2.75
C LYS A 63 -1.90 -16.40 2.19
N SER A 64 -2.51 -17.10 1.23
CA SER A 64 -1.94 -18.28 0.57
C SER A 64 -1.25 -17.95 -0.76
N HIS A 65 -1.18 -16.68 -1.15
CA HIS A 65 -0.55 -16.25 -2.38
C HIS A 65 0.96 -16.16 -2.20
N GLU A 66 1.76 -16.65 -3.16
CA GLU A 66 3.23 -16.66 -3.07
C GLU A 66 3.85 -15.30 -2.69
N ARG A 67 3.27 -14.21 -3.19
CA ARG A 67 3.74 -12.83 -2.93
C ARG A 67 3.47 -12.33 -1.52
N TYR A 68 2.60 -13.00 -0.77
CA TYR A 68 2.35 -12.66 0.63
C TYR A 68 3.51 -13.13 1.53
N ASP A 69 4.12 -14.26 1.19
CA ASP A 69 5.22 -14.87 1.94
C ASP A 69 6.60 -14.29 1.58
N ASP A 70 6.68 -13.46 0.53
CA ASP A 70 7.89 -12.69 0.19
C ASP A 70 8.27 -11.66 1.28
N LEU A 71 7.36 -11.38 2.21
CA LEU A 71 7.52 -10.43 3.31
C LEU A 71 7.17 -11.09 4.63
N HIS A 72 7.69 -10.52 5.74
CA HIS A 72 7.18 -10.87 7.05
C HIS A 72 5.67 -10.57 7.13
N SER A 73 4.90 -11.47 7.74
CA SER A 73 3.43 -11.43 7.75
C SER A 73 2.84 -10.08 8.16
N GLN A 74 3.43 -9.43 9.17
CA GLN A 74 3.02 -8.09 9.61
C GLN A 74 3.26 -7.02 8.53
N SER A 75 4.37 -7.11 7.80
CA SER A 75 4.66 -6.21 6.68
C SER A 75 3.67 -6.45 5.53
N SER A 76 3.37 -7.70 5.19
CA SER A 76 2.37 -8.06 4.17
C SER A 76 0.99 -7.51 4.52
N GLN A 77 0.54 -7.70 5.77
CA GLN A 77 -0.70 -7.12 6.28
C GLN A 77 -0.70 -5.60 6.15
N ARG A 78 0.44 -4.95 6.43
CA ARG A 78 0.50 -3.49 6.39
C ARG A 78 0.44 -2.93 4.97
N VAL A 79 1.06 -3.61 4.00
CA VAL A 79 0.92 -3.28 2.56
C VAL A 79 -0.55 -3.36 2.13
N LEU A 80 -1.26 -4.42 2.50
CA LEU A 80 -2.67 -4.59 2.15
C LEU A 80 -3.58 -3.59 2.88
N GLN A 81 -3.20 -3.19 4.10
CA GLN A 81 -3.90 -2.15 4.83
C GLN A 81 -3.74 -0.77 4.17
N GLU A 82 -2.51 -0.38 3.82
CA GLU A 82 -2.27 0.87 3.07
C GLU A 82 -3.03 0.90 1.75
N LEU A 83 -3.09 -0.24 1.05
CA LEU A 83 -3.85 -0.35 -0.20
C LEU A 83 -5.34 -0.11 0.03
N ALA A 84 -5.93 -0.76 1.05
CA ALA A 84 -7.34 -0.59 1.39
C ALA A 84 -7.63 0.87 1.81
N GLU A 85 -6.76 1.49 2.60
CA GLU A 85 -6.86 2.90 2.99
C GLU A 85 -6.82 3.83 1.76
N ALA A 86 -5.94 3.55 0.79
CA ALA A 86 -5.85 4.31 -0.45
C ALA A 86 -7.10 4.20 -1.33
N PHE A 87 -7.68 3.00 -1.45
CA PHE A 87 -8.95 2.81 -2.17
C PHE A 87 -10.12 3.50 -1.48
N ASN A 88 -10.21 3.41 -0.14
CA ASN A 88 -11.25 4.10 0.63
C ASN A 88 -11.16 5.63 0.47
N GLY A 89 -9.95 6.19 0.50
CA GLY A 89 -9.73 7.62 0.25
C GLY A 89 -10.18 8.03 -1.16
N TRP A 90 -9.80 7.26 -2.18
CA TRP A 90 -10.26 7.50 -3.56
C TRP A 90 -11.78 7.43 -3.69
N TYR A 91 -12.41 6.41 -3.11
CA TYR A 91 -13.86 6.24 -3.19
C TYR A 91 -14.61 7.36 -2.48
N GLY A 92 -14.13 7.80 -1.31
CA GLY A 92 -14.68 8.97 -0.61
C GLY A 92 -14.62 10.24 -1.47
N ASN A 93 -13.51 10.48 -2.16
CA ASN A 93 -13.39 11.63 -3.08
C ASN A 93 -14.39 11.53 -4.25
N ARG A 94 -14.57 10.32 -4.82
CA ARG A 94 -15.55 10.08 -5.89
C ARG A 94 -16.98 10.33 -5.42
N GLN A 95 -17.34 9.90 -4.21
CA GLN A 95 -18.65 10.17 -3.61
C GLN A 95 -18.88 11.67 -3.36
N ASN A 96 -17.82 12.42 -3.04
CA ASN A 96 -17.87 13.87 -2.84
C ASN A 96 -17.92 14.68 -4.16
N GLY A 97 -18.02 14.01 -5.31
CA GLY A 97 -18.13 14.66 -6.62
C GLY A 97 -16.79 15.02 -7.27
N GLU A 98 -15.66 14.61 -6.70
CA GLU A 98 -14.34 14.79 -7.32
C GLU A 98 -14.12 13.76 -8.44
N THR A 99 -14.68 14.05 -9.61
CA THR A 99 -14.60 13.17 -10.80
C THR A 99 -13.19 12.99 -11.37
N LYS A 100 -12.22 13.79 -10.91
CA LYS A 100 -10.79 13.69 -11.29
C LYS A 100 -9.97 12.79 -10.37
N ALA A 101 -10.56 12.26 -9.29
CA ALA A 101 -9.86 11.37 -8.37
C ALA A 101 -9.54 10.03 -9.05
N ASN A 102 -8.26 9.67 -9.09
CA ASN A 102 -7.80 8.41 -9.67
C ASN A 102 -7.67 7.33 -8.59
N PRO A 103 -8.02 6.06 -8.90
CA PRO A 103 -7.81 4.96 -7.97
C PRO A 103 -6.31 4.74 -7.74
N PRO A 104 -5.94 3.98 -6.68
CA PRO A 104 -4.55 3.61 -6.43
C PRO A 104 -3.88 2.99 -7.66
N GLY A 105 -2.74 3.55 -8.02
CA GLY A 105 -1.92 3.10 -9.15
C GLY A 105 -1.13 1.84 -8.83
N TYR A 106 -0.64 1.18 -9.88
CA TYR A 106 0.40 0.17 -9.74
C TYR A 106 1.71 0.83 -9.28
N ARG A 107 2.39 0.21 -8.31
CA ARG A 107 3.72 0.64 -7.90
C ARG A 107 4.73 0.13 -8.93
N LYS A 108 5.45 1.07 -9.54
CA LYS A 108 6.60 0.76 -10.38
C LYS A 108 7.77 0.31 -9.50
N HIS A 109 8.61 -0.55 -10.02
CA HIS A 109 9.93 -0.77 -9.42
C HIS A 109 10.67 0.57 -9.39
N GLY A 110 11.56 0.75 -8.41
CA GLY A 110 12.37 1.97 -8.25
C GLY A 110 13.44 2.14 -9.34
N ASP A 111 13.12 1.84 -10.60
CA ASP A 111 13.96 2.11 -11.76
C ASP A 111 13.87 3.60 -12.12
N GLU A 112 14.44 4.45 -11.26
CA GLU A 112 14.94 5.80 -11.60
C GLU A 112 16.28 6.05 -10.92
#